data_AF-A0A3N9V033-F1
#
_entry.id   AF-A0A3N9V033-F1
#
_cell.length_a   1.000
_cell.length_b   1.000
_cell.length_c   1.000
_cell.angle_alpha   90.00
_cell.angle_beta   90.00
_cell.angle_gamma   90.00
#
_symmetry.space_group_name_H-M   'P 1'
#
loop_
_entity.id
_entity.type
_entity.pdbx_description
1 polymer ?
#
loop_
_entity_poly.entity_id
_entity_poly.type
_entity_poly.pdbx_seq_one_letter_code
_entity_poly.pdbx_strand_id
1 'polypeptide(L)'
;MTAKNYEAWDVQECDYPSQGTMQEKIAFLLRYAILAPSGPNTQPWKFAVGDGAVSVFADLKRSLPFVDPSNRTLFMSVGCGVANLLAAGDHFGFQPLVSYFPRGQESDLVAEVKFKEMAGQVVSQERDLFLQILKRHTTKDKYADGSL
;
A
#
# COMPACT_ATOMS: atom_id res chain seq x y z
N MET A 1 20.47 4.48 -18.80
CA MET A 1 20.15 5.26 -17.57
C MET A 1 18.74 4.95 -17.01
N THR A 2 18.14 3.80 -17.36
CA THR A 2 16.71 3.48 -17.12
C THR A 2 16.45 2.55 -15.93
N ALA A 3 17.49 1.97 -15.32
CA ALA A 3 17.33 0.92 -14.31
C ALA A 3 16.84 1.43 -12.93
N LYS A 4 17.18 2.66 -12.53
CA LYS A 4 16.91 3.16 -11.17
C LYS A 4 15.43 3.41 -10.87
N ASN A 5 14.62 3.73 -11.88
CA ASN A 5 13.21 4.11 -11.66
C ASN A 5 12.31 2.93 -11.28
N TYR A 6 12.76 1.69 -11.52
CA TYR A 6 11.98 0.48 -11.25
C TYR A 6 12.49 -0.30 -10.04
N GLU A 7 13.49 0.20 -9.29
CA GLU A 7 14.03 -0.47 -8.11
C GLU A 7 12.95 -0.80 -7.06
N ALA A 8 11.93 0.06 -6.94
CA ALA A 8 10.80 -0.18 -6.05
C ALA A 8 10.00 -1.45 -6.39
N TRP A 9 10.06 -1.92 -7.65
CA TRP A 9 9.38 -3.13 -8.12
C TRP A 9 10.20 -4.41 -7.92
N ASP A 10 11.49 -4.29 -7.58
CA ASP A 10 12.35 -5.43 -7.23
C ASP A 10 12.17 -5.79 -5.75
N VAL A 11 10.95 -6.22 -5.41
CA VAL A 11 10.60 -6.72 -4.08
C VAL A 11 10.53 -8.22 -4.15
N GLN A 12 11.36 -8.89 -3.36
CA GLN A 12 11.41 -10.36 -3.30
C GLN A 12 10.88 -10.83 -1.95
N GLU A 13 9.94 -11.78 -1.95
CA GLU A 13 9.36 -12.31 -0.71
C GLU A 13 10.43 -12.95 0.21
N CYS A 14 11.52 -13.48 -0.36
CA CYS A 14 12.63 -14.05 0.41
C CYS A 14 13.42 -13.02 1.23
N ASP A 15 13.29 -11.73 0.91
CA ASP A 15 13.87 -10.65 1.70
C ASP A 15 13.07 -10.35 2.98
N TYR A 16 11.91 -11.01 3.19
CA TYR A 16 11.07 -10.79 4.35
C TYR A 16 11.83 -11.14 5.64
N PRO A 17 11.96 -10.21 6.61
CA PRO A 17 12.72 -10.44 7.83
C PRO A 17 11.90 -11.27 8.83
N SER A 18 11.71 -12.56 8.56
CA SER A 18 10.86 -13.45 9.37
C SER A 18 11.30 -13.56 10.84
N GLN A 19 12.61 -13.43 11.10
CA GLN A 19 13.22 -13.41 12.44
C GLN A 19 13.50 -11.99 12.96
N GLY A 20 13.09 -10.96 12.21
CA GLY A 20 13.24 -9.57 12.60
C GLY A 20 12.21 -9.14 13.64
N THR A 21 12.41 -7.93 14.15
CA THR A 21 11.46 -7.22 15.00
C THR A 21 10.13 -6.99 14.27
N MET A 22 9.06 -6.78 15.04
CA MET A 22 7.75 -6.40 14.49
C MET A 22 7.85 -5.17 13.57
N GLN A 23 8.66 -4.18 13.95
CA GLN A 23 8.88 -2.97 13.17
C GLN A 23 9.55 -3.26 11.82
N GLU A 24 10.56 -4.13 11.77
CA GLU A 24 11.24 -4.52 10.53
C GLU A 24 10.30 -5.30 9.60
N LYS A 25 9.52 -6.24 10.15
CA LYS A 25 8.50 -6.98 9.40
C LYS A 25 7.47 -6.03 8.79
N ILE A 26 6.93 -5.09 9.57
CA ILE A 26 5.96 -4.09 9.10
C ILE A 26 6.58 -3.15 8.06
N ALA A 27 7.81 -2.68 8.30
CA ALA A 27 8.51 -1.82 7.35
C ALA A 27 8.70 -2.52 6.00
N PHE A 28 8.94 -3.83 6.00
CA PHE A 28 9.00 -4.62 4.77
C PHE A 28 7.67 -4.61 4.00
N LEU A 29 6.52 -4.70 4.69
CA LEU A 29 5.20 -4.65 4.04
C LEU A 29 4.97 -3.35 3.27
N LEU A 30 5.57 -2.24 3.72
CA LEU A 30 5.47 -0.95 3.01
C LEU A 30 6.05 -1.00 1.60
N ARG A 31 6.99 -1.93 1.31
CA ARG A 31 7.51 -2.14 -0.07
C ARG A 31 6.39 -2.53 -1.05
N TYR A 32 5.31 -3.17 -0.58
CA TYR A 32 4.13 -3.47 -1.39
C TYR A 32 3.10 -2.33 -1.39
N ALA A 33 2.97 -1.63 -0.26
CA ALA A 33 2.09 -0.46 -0.14
C ALA A 33 2.45 0.62 -1.16
N ILE A 34 3.74 0.94 -1.31
CA ILE A 34 4.22 1.98 -2.24
C ILE A 34 4.01 1.63 -3.71
N LEU A 35 3.76 0.36 -4.04
CA LEU A 35 3.46 -0.06 -5.40
C LEU A 35 2.04 0.30 -5.82
N ALA A 36 1.19 0.82 -4.93
CA ALA A 36 -0.17 1.21 -5.26
C ALA A 36 -0.23 2.23 -6.41
N PRO A 37 -1.29 2.20 -7.26
CA PRO A 37 -1.50 3.23 -8.25
C PRO A 37 -1.81 4.57 -7.57
N SER A 38 -1.35 5.68 -8.16
CA SER A 38 -1.72 7.03 -7.73
C SER A 38 -1.98 7.96 -8.91
N GLY A 39 -2.82 8.98 -8.67
CA GLY A 39 -3.06 10.06 -9.64
C GLY A 39 -1.74 10.71 -10.08
N PRO A 40 -1.61 11.07 -11.36
CA PRO A 40 -0.35 11.25 -12.09
C PRO A 40 0.94 10.57 -11.56
N ASN A 41 0.83 9.40 -10.91
CA ASN A 41 1.90 8.75 -10.15
C ASN A 41 2.56 9.63 -9.06
N THR A 42 1.79 10.53 -8.42
CA THR A 42 2.29 11.48 -7.42
C THR A 42 2.70 10.81 -6.10
N GLN A 43 2.21 9.60 -5.82
CA GLN A 43 2.50 8.83 -4.60
C GLN A 43 2.29 9.66 -3.33
N PRO A 44 1.06 10.13 -3.05
CA PRO A 44 0.81 11.18 -2.06
C PRO A 44 0.62 10.62 -0.65
N TRP A 45 1.48 9.69 -0.23
CA TRP A 45 1.41 9.04 1.07
C TRP A 45 2.70 9.25 1.87
N LYS A 46 2.55 9.33 3.19
CA LYS A 46 3.65 9.16 4.15
C LYS A 46 3.27 8.08 5.14
N PHE A 47 4.27 7.32 5.57
CA PHE A 47 4.10 6.26 6.55
C PHE A 47 4.96 6.55 7.77
N ALA A 48 4.39 6.36 8.96
CA ALA A 48 5.14 6.25 10.19
C ALA A 48 4.94 4.85 10.76
N VAL A 49 6.03 4.10 10.91
CA VAL A 49 6.01 2.77 11.50
C VAL A 49 6.26 2.90 13.00
N GLY A 50 5.32 2.42 13.79
CA GLY A 50 5.43 2.30 15.24
C GLY A 50 5.46 0.84 15.67
N ASP A 51 5.32 0.60 16.97
CA ASP A 51 5.28 -0.75 17.51
C ASP A 51 3.95 -1.45 17.14
N GLY A 52 4.03 -2.42 16.25
CA GLY A 52 2.86 -3.18 15.77
C GLY A 52 1.88 -2.39 14.90
N ALA A 53 2.22 -1.19 14.43
CA ALA A 53 1.29 -0.34 13.68
C ALA A 53 1.95 0.55 12.61
N VAL A 54 1.16 0.95 11.62
CA VAL A 54 1.49 1.98 10.63
C VAL A 54 0.46 3.08 10.69
N SER A 55 0.91 4.31 10.92
CA SER A 55 0.14 5.52 10.63
C SER A 55 0.34 5.92 9.17
N VAL A 56 -0.75 6.09 8.43
CA VAL A 56 -0.77 6.47 7.02
C VAL A 56 -1.30 7.89 6.89
N PHE A 57 -0.48 8.78 6.35
CA PHE A 57 -0.82 10.18 6.17
C PHE A 57 -0.96 10.53 4.69
N ALA A 58 -1.91 11.41 4.39
CA ALA A 58 -2.01 12.11 3.11
C ALA A 58 -0.92 13.19 3.02
N ASP A 59 -0.04 13.10 2.02
CA ASP A 59 0.94 14.15 1.75
C ASP A 59 0.33 15.26 0.89
N LEU A 60 -0.33 16.23 1.53
CA LEU A 60 -0.95 17.36 0.83
C LEU A 60 0.05 18.24 0.06
N LYS A 61 1.37 18.11 0.30
CA LYS A 61 2.40 18.77 -0.53
C LYS A 61 2.46 18.19 -1.96
N ARG A 62 1.88 17.02 -2.17
CA ARG A 62 1.75 16.33 -3.47
C ARG A 62 0.36 16.50 -4.08
N SER A 63 -0.46 17.42 -3.54
CA SER A 63 -1.75 17.79 -4.12
C SER A 63 -1.58 18.48 -5.48
N LEU A 64 -2.61 18.37 -6.31
CA LEU A 64 -2.66 18.95 -7.64
C LEU A 64 -3.89 19.87 -7.74
N PRO A 65 -3.89 21.06 -7.13
CA PRO A 65 -5.09 21.86 -6.92
C PRO A 65 -5.82 22.26 -8.21
N PHE A 66 -5.13 22.31 -9.35
CA PHE A 66 -5.74 22.58 -10.65
C PHE A 66 -6.46 21.35 -11.25
N VAL A 67 -5.92 20.15 -11.01
CA VAL A 67 -6.43 18.89 -11.59
C VAL A 67 -7.41 18.19 -10.63
N ASP A 68 -7.16 18.30 -9.33
CA ASP A 68 -7.90 17.67 -8.24
C ASP A 68 -8.18 18.70 -7.13
N PRO A 69 -9.06 19.69 -7.35
CA PRO A 69 -9.27 20.80 -6.42
C PRO A 69 -9.78 20.38 -5.03
N SER A 70 -10.44 19.22 -4.96
CA SER A 70 -10.97 18.65 -3.72
C SER A 70 -10.07 17.59 -3.09
N ASN A 71 -8.87 17.35 -3.65
CA ASN A 71 -7.96 16.27 -3.25
C ASN A 71 -8.59 14.86 -3.30
N ARG A 72 -9.69 14.68 -4.02
CA ARG A 72 -10.41 13.39 -4.08
C ARG A 72 -9.52 12.29 -4.65
N THR A 73 -8.79 12.58 -5.72
CA THR A 73 -7.86 11.63 -6.35
C THR A 73 -6.64 11.36 -5.48
N LEU A 74 -6.18 12.37 -4.74
CA LEU A 74 -5.15 12.20 -3.73
C LEU A 74 -5.58 11.19 -2.66
N PHE A 75 -6.74 11.37 -2.03
CA PHE A 75 -7.23 10.46 -0.99
C PHE A 75 -7.55 9.05 -1.54
N MET A 76 -8.08 8.94 -2.77
CA MET A 76 -8.22 7.64 -3.43
C MET A 76 -6.86 6.93 -3.59
N SER A 77 -5.82 7.67 -3.96
CA SER A 77 -4.46 7.11 -4.08
C SER A 77 -3.92 6.61 -2.73
N VAL A 78 -4.14 7.36 -1.65
CA VAL A 78 -3.78 6.93 -0.29
C VAL A 78 -4.55 5.67 0.11
N GLY A 79 -5.85 5.60 -0.21
CA GLY A 79 -6.68 4.42 0.00
C GLY A 79 -6.15 3.17 -0.74
N CYS A 80 -5.68 3.32 -1.98
CA CYS A 80 -5.00 2.23 -2.70
C CYS A 80 -3.72 1.76 -1.98
N GLY A 81 -2.93 2.70 -1.44
CA GLY A 81 -1.75 2.38 -0.63
C GLY A 81 -2.10 1.59 0.64
N VAL A 82 -3.17 2.00 1.34
CA VAL A 82 -3.71 1.27 2.50
C VAL A 82 -4.15 -0.13 2.08
N ALA A 83 -4.92 -0.28 1.00
CA ALA A 83 -5.39 -1.58 0.53
C ALA A 83 -4.24 -2.56 0.24
N ASN A 84 -3.18 -2.09 -0.45
CA ASN A 84 -1.99 -2.90 -0.67
C ASN A 84 -1.30 -3.29 0.65
N LEU A 85 -1.24 -2.37 1.63
CA LEU A 85 -0.67 -2.66 2.95
C LEU A 85 -1.45 -3.73 3.70
N LEU A 86 -2.79 -3.70 3.63
CA LEU A 86 -3.65 -4.73 4.23
C LEU A 86 -3.41 -6.09 3.57
N ALA A 87 -3.44 -6.16 2.24
CA ALA A 87 -3.18 -7.39 1.49
C ALA A 87 -1.78 -7.97 1.77
N ALA A 88 -0.76 -7.10 1.90
CA ALA A 88 0.58 -7.53 2.29
C ALA A 88 0.60 -8.07 3.73
N GLY A 89 -0.03 -7.37 4.67
CA GLY A 89 -0.14 -7.85 6.05
C GLY A 89 -0.75 -9.24 6.16
N ASP A 90 -1.88 -9.44 5.49
CA ASP A 90 -2.58 -10.72 5.43
C ASP A 90 -1.70 -11.83 4.82
N HIS A 91 -1.07 -11.57 3.66
CA HIS A 91 -0.18 -12.55 3.01
C HIS A 91 1.02 -12.97 3.86
N PHE A 92 1.62 -12.03 4.61
CA PHE A 92 2.78 -12.29 5.47
C PHE A 92 2.40 -12.78 6.90
N GLY A 93 1.15 -13.19 7.11
CA GLY A 93 0.71 -13.88 8.32
C GLY A 93 0.28 -12.95 9.46
N PHE A 94 -0.10 -11.71 9.14
CA PHE A 94 -0.72 -10.79 10.09
C PHE A 94 -2.21 -10.65 9.83
N GLN A 95 -2.99 -10.40 10.89
CA GLN A 95 -4.33 -9.85 10.78
C GLN A 95 -4.22 -8.32 10.87
N PRO A 96 -4.34 -7.58 9.77
CA PRO A 96 -4.33 -6.13 9.81
C PRO A 96 -5.70 -5.59 10.26
N LEU A 97 -5.69 -4.60 11.14
CA LEU A 97 -6.87 -3.92 11.66
C LEU A 97 -6.76 -2.43 11.36
N VAL A 98 -7.60 -1.95 10.45
CA VAL A 98 -7.57 -0.55 10.00
C VAL A 98 -8.60 0.31 10.73
N SER A 99 -8.16 1.48 11.20
CA SER A 99 -9.02 2.57 11.65
C SER A 99 -8.84 3.76 10.70
N TYR A 100 -9.90 4.17 10.00
CA TYR A 100 -9.87 5.33 9.12
C TYR A 100 -10.14 6.62 9.87
N PHE A 101 -9.39 7.67 9.54
CA PHE A 101 -9.49 9.02 10.09
C PHE A 101 -9.60 9.05 11.62
N PRO A 102 -8.65 8.44 12.37
CA PRO A 102 -8.72 8.34 13.82
C PRO A 102 -8.69 9.70 14.55
N ARG A 103 -8.30 10.77 13.84
CA ARG A 103 -8.29 12.17 14.31
C ARG A 103 -9.37 13.05 13.65
N GLY A 104 -10.31 12.45 12.92
CA GLY A 104 -11.34 13.14 12.13
C GLY A 104 -10.94 13.35 10.67
N GLN A 105 -11.94 13.67 9.82
CA GLN A 105 -11.79 13.74 8.35
C GLN A 105 -10.92 14.91 7.86
N GLU A 106 -10.78 15.96 8.66
CA GLU A 106 -9.93 17.11 8.36
C GLU A 106 -8.44 16.85 8.65
N SER A 107 -8.11 15.73 9.29
CA SER A 107 -6.72 15.36 9.58
C SER A 107 -6.03 14.77 8.35
N ASP A 108 -4.73 15.07 8.22
CA ASP A 108 -3.87 14.38 7.26
C ASP A 108 -3.58 12.92 7.65
N LEU A 109 -3.87 12.49 8.89
CA LEU A 109 -3.81 11.09 9.31
C LEU A 109 -5.04 10.33 8.79
N VAL A 110 -4.87 9.67 7.64
CA VAL A 110 -5.95 8.99 6.91
C VAL A 110 -6.28 7.63 7.51
N ALA A 111 -5.27 6.87 7.95
CA ALA A 111 -5.49 5.56 8.53
C ALA A 111 -4.44 5.22 9.58
N GLU A 112 -4.84 4.42 10.57
CA GLU A 112 -3.94 3.68 11.44
C GLU A 112 -4.20 2.19 11.22
N VAL A 113 -3.17 1.44 10.82
CA VAL A 113 -3.24 -0.01 10.59
C VAL A 113 -2.45 -0.71 11.68
N LYS A 114 -3.11 -1.50 12.52
CA LYS A 114 -2.48 -2.34 13.55
C LYS A 114 -2.34 -3.77 13.06
N PHE A 115 -1.22 -4.41 13.36
CA PHE A 115 -0.93 -5.77 12.93
C PHE A 115 -0.92 -6.71 14.13
N LYS A 116 -1.62 -7.83 14.01
CA LYS A 116 -1.59 -8.93 14.98
C LYS A 116 -1.04 -10.17 14.29
N GLU A 117 -0.04 -10.83 14.85
CA GLU A 117 0.44 -12.10 14.28
C GLU A 117 -0.65 -13.16 14.34
N MET A 118 -0.86 -13.88 13.25
CA MET A 118 -1.78 -15.02 13.19
C MET A 118 -1.02 -16.31 13.51
N ALA A 119 -1.59 -17.15 14.38
CA ALA A 119 -1.05 -18.47 14.65
C ALA A 119 -1.42 -19.43 13.50
N GLY A 120 -0.42 -19.80 12.68
CA GLY A 120 -0.57 -20.80 11.61
C GLY A 120 -0.69 -20.22 10.20
N GLN A 121 -0.48 -21.07 9.18
CA GLN A 121 -0.64 -20.69 7.78
C GLN A 121 -2.12 -20.57 7.43
N VAL A 122 -2.67 -19.37 7.50
CA VAL A 122 -3.96 -19.06 6.89
C VAL A 122 -3.71 -18.82 5.41
N VAL A 123 -4.15 -19.75 4.56
CA VAL A 123 -4.23 -19.50 3.11
C VAL A 123 -5.49 -18.66 2.90
N SER A 124 -5.33 -17.34 2.84
CA SER A 124 -6.46 -16.42 2.64
C SER A 124 -6.89 -16.37 1.17
N GLN A 125 -8.16 -16.05 0.92
CA GLN A 125 -8.66 -15.70 -0.43
C GLN A 125 -7.95 -14.45 -0.99
N GLU A 126 -7.37 -13.60 -0.13
CA GLU A 126 -6.67 -12.38 -0.54
C GLU A 126 -5.26 -12.65 -1.08
N ARG A 127 -4.71 -13.87 -0.89
CA ARG A 127 -3.44 -14.28 -1.49
C ARG A 127 -3.42 -14.06 -3.00
N ASP A 128 -4.53 -14.31 -3.68
CA ASP A 128 -4.64 -14.07 -5.13
C ASP A 128 -4.53 -12.58 -5.49
N LEU A 129 -5.07 -11.69 -4.65
CA LEU A 129 -4.98 -10.23 -4.84
C LEU A 129 -3.58 -9.70 -4.53
N PHE A 130 -2.93 -10.20 -3.47
CA PHE A 130 -1.56 -9.83 -3.13
C PHE A 130 -0.60 -10.09 -4.30
N LEU A 131 -0.68 -11.27 -4.93
CA LEU A 131 0.15 -11.63 -6.07
C LEU A 131 -0.05 -10.72 -7.30
N GLN A 132 -1.19 -10.03 -7.42
CA GLN A 132 -1.42 -9.06 -8.49
C GLN A 132 -0.71 -7.73 -8.25
N ILE A 133 -0.30 -7.39 -7.02
CA ILE A 133 0.40 -6.13 -6.71
C ILE A 133 1.64 -5.97 -7.58
N LEU A 134 2.40 -7.05 -7.79
CA LEU A 134 3.64 -7.06 -8.57
C LEU A 134 3.42 -7.16 -10.10
N LYS A 135 2.25 -7.66 -10.54
CA LYS A 135 1.92 -7.86 -11.97
C LYS A 135 1.18 -6.67 -12.59
N ARG A 136 0.42 -5.96 -11.75
CA ARG A 136 -0.41 -4.81 -12.11
C ARG A 136 0.45 -3.72 -12.74
N HIS A 137 -0.04 -3.19 -13.85
CA HIS A 137 0.49 -1.99 -14.49
C HIS A 137 -0.66 -1.20 -15.12
N THR A 138 -0.47 0.11 -15.28
CA THR A 138 -1.39 0.93 -16.05
C THR A 138 -0.97 0.89 -17.51
N THR A 139 -1.77 0.25 -18.37
CA THR A 139 -1.62 0.39 -19.82
C THR A 139 -2.66 1.37 -20.39
N LYS A 140 -2.22 2.18 -21.35
CA LYS A 140 -3.07 3.04 -22.17
C LYS A 140 -3.20 2.50 -23.60
N ASP A 141 -2.70 1.29 -23.83
CA ASP A 141 -2.83 0.61 -25.11
C ASP A 141 -4.28 0.23 -25.36
N LYS A 142 -4.60 -0.06 -26.63
CA LYS A 142 -5.91 -0.60 -26.98
C LYS A 142 -6.02 -2.00 -26.39
N TYR A 143 -7.10 -2.25 -25.66
CA TYR A 143 -7.50 -3.59 -25.28
C TYR A 143 -8.11 -4.27 -26.51
N ALA A 144 -7.73 -5.52 -26.76
CA ALA A 144 -8.45 -6.34 -27.73
C ALA A 144 -9.84 -6.64 -27.18
N ASP A 145 -10.85 -6.74 -28.05
CA ASP A 145 -12.17 -7.24 -27.66
C ASP A 145 -12.03 -8.70 -27.22
N GLY A 146 -11.95 -8.92 -25.91
CA GLY A 146 -11.84 -10.25 -25.31
C GLY A 146 -13.23 -10.83 -25.05
N SER A 147 -13.53 -11.99 -25.64
CA SER A 147 -14.54 -12.90 -25.07
C SER A 147 -14.00 -13.43 -23.73
N LEU A 148 -14.71 -13.12 -22.65
CA LEU A 148 -14.48 -13.65 -21.29
C LEU A 148 -14.61 -15.18 -21.23
#